data_AF-C7GMW3-F1
#
_entry.id   AF-C7GMW3-F1
#
_cell.length_a   1.000
_cell.length_b   1.000
_cell.length_c   1.000
_cell.angle_alpha   90.00
_cell.angle_beta   90.00
_cell.angle_gamma   90.00
#
_symmetry.space_group_name_H-M   'P 1'
#
loop_
_entity.id
_entity.type
_entity.pdbx_description
1 polymer ?
#
loop_
_entity_poly.entity_id
_entity_poly.type
_entity_poly.pdbx_seq_one_letter_code
_entity_poly.pdbx_strand_id
1 'polypeptide(L)'
;MLARSLGYRLISTSRILYNKPTVKSVVSSCPAGTSLNLNIWKSGKDAVALEDKEYPNWLWSVLDSDHVVEHAAEDPEGQALLKRRKNIRKANRQRIKQNNFLSQL
;
A
#
# COMPACT_ATOMS: atom_id res chain seq x y z
N MET A 1 43.88 -12.85 36.60
CA MET A 1 43.12 -11.68 36.15
C MET A 1 43.25 -11.59 34.63
N LEU A 2 42.27 -12.11 33.88
CA LEU A 2 42.30 -12.06 32.41
C LEU A 2 41.36 -10.95 31.94
N ALA A 3 41.95 -9.85 31.46
CA ALA A 3 41.23 -8.72 30.91
C ALA A 3 40.49 -9.15 29.64
N ARG A 4 39.16 -9.18 29.71
CA ARG A 4 38.29 -9.36 28.53
C ARG A 4 38.25 -8.02 27.79
N SER A 5 38.98 -7.93 26.68
CA SER A 5 38.88 -6.80 25.77
C SER A 5 37.45 -6.70 25.24
N LEU A 6 36.74 -5.64 25.61
CA LEU A 6 35.44 -5.29 25.03
C LEU A 6 35.67 -4.84 23.59
N GLY A 7 35.55 -5.78 22.65
CA GLY A 7 35.56 -5.48 21.22
C GLY A 7 34.26 -4.77 20.84
N TYR A 8 34.27 -3.43 20.90
CA TYR A 8 33.20 -2.61 20.35
C TYR A 8 33.17 -2.79 18.83
N ARG A 9 32.16 -3.48 18.30
CA ARG A 9 31.92 -3.54 16.84
C ARG A 9 31.41 -2.17 16.36
N LEU A 10 32.32 -1.26 16.09
CA LEU A 10 32.03 0.07 15.52
C LEU A 10 32.02 0.04 14.00
N ILE A 11 31.15 -0.74 13.36
CA ILE A 11 30.80 -0.54 11.95
C ILE A 11 29.34 -0.94 11.75
N SER A 12 28.41 -0.06 12.12
CA SER A 12 27.08 -0.05 11.50
C SER A 12 27.03 1.17 10.60
N THR A 13 27.50 1.00 9.36
CA THR A 13 27.21 1.95 8.28
C THR A 13 25.84 1.59 7.70
N SER A 14 24.77 1.71 8.50
CA SER A 14 23.46 1.78 7.90
C SER A 14 23.39 3.13 7.18
N ARG A 15 23.52 3.09 5.85
CA ARG A 15 23.20 4.22 4.99
C ARG A 15 21.72 4.50 5.20
N ILE A 16 21.40 5.49 6.03
CA ILE A 16 20.06 6.06 6.07
C ILE A 16 19.89 6.73 4.70
N LEU A 17 19.29 5.99 3.77
CA LEU A 17 18.88 6.54 2.49
C LEU A 17 17.84 7.62 2.80
N TYR A 18 18.25 8.87 2.58
CA TYR A 18 17.40 10.04 2.65
C TYR A 18 16.21 9.84 1.70
N ASN A 19 15.05 9.50 2.26
CA ASN A 19 13.83 9.34 1.49
C ASN A 19 13.28 10.74 1.21
N LYS A 20 13.85 11.42 0.21
CA LYS A 20 13.30 12.67 -0.33
C LYS A 20 11.93 12.31 -0.92
N PRO A 21 10.81 12.91 -0.47
CA PRO A 21 9.57 12.80 -1.20
C PRO A 21 9.74 13.59 -2.49
N THR A 22 10.29 12.96 -3.51
CA THR A 22 10.10 13.42 -4.89
C THR A 22 8.61 13.34 -5.12
N VAL A 23 7.96 14.45 -5.47
CA VAL A 23 6.59 14.42 -6.01
C VAL A 23 6.68 13.57 -7.27
N LYS A 24 6.44 12.28 -7.10
CA LYS A 24 6.40 11.34 -8.21
C LYS A 24 5.09 11.66 -8.89
N SER A 25 5.13 12.34 -10.03
CA SER A 25 4.14 12.04 -11.06
C SER A 25 4.05 10.52 -11.09
N VAL A 26 2.88 9.95 -10.81
CA VAL A 26 2.71 8.50 -10.82
C VAL A 26 2.90 8.07 -12.27
N VAL A 27 4.16 7.81 -12.63
CA VAL A 27 4.55 7.28 -13.93
C VAL A 27 4.06 5.85 -13.93
N SER A 28 3.24 5.50 -14.91
CA SER A 28 2.84 4.11 -15.07
C SER A 28 4.07 3.21 -15.10
N SER A 29 3.99 2.08 -14.41
CA SER A 29 5.11 1.14 -14.40
C SER A 29 5.26 0.41 -15.73
N CYS A 30 4.24 0.39 -16.59
CA CYS A 30 4.29 -0.22 -17.91
C CYS A 30 4.29 0.86 -19.02
N PRO A 31 5.28 0.87 -19.93
CA PRO A 31 5.22 1.75 -21.09
C PRO A 31 4.10 1.31 -22.05
N ALA A 32 3.61 2.25 -22.85
CA ALA A 32 2.65 1.98 -23.91
C ALA A 32 3.18 0.91 -24.88
N GLY A 33 2.30 0.02 -25.35
CA GLY A 33 2.65 -1.10 -26.22
C GLY A 33 3.03 -2.39 -25.49
N THR A 34 3.08 -2.40 -24.16
CA THR A 34 3.40 -3.61 -23.40
C THR A 34 2.24 -4.62 -23.47
N SER A 35 2.50 -5.83 -23.98
CA SER A 35 1.51 -6.91 -23.97
C SER A 35 1.28 -7.44 -22.55
N LEU A 36 0.04 -7.39 -22.08
CA LEU A 36 -0.38 -7.88 -20.77
C LEU A 36 -1.02 -9.26 -20.92
N ASN A 37 -0.46 -10.25 -20.23
CA ASN A 37 -0.98 -11.63 -20.20
C ASN A 37 -2.23 -11.72 -19.31
N LEU A 38 -3.34 -11.15 -19.80
CA LEU A 38 -4.64 -11.08 -19.12
C LEU A 38 -5.72 -11.90 -19.81
N ASN A 39 -5.45 -12.39 -21.02
CA ASN A 39 -6.45 -13.08 -21.81
C ASN A 39 -6.71 -14.50 -21.26
N ILE A 40 -7.98 -14.79 -20.98
CA ILE A 40 -8.44 -16.10 -20.50
C ILE A 40 -9.07 -16.89 -21.66
N TRP A 41 -9.43 -16.23 -22.76
CA TRP A 41 -10.12 -16.83 -23.90
C TRP A 41 -9.14 -17.47 -24.88
N LYS A 42 -9.47 -18.67 -25.36
CA LYS A 42 -8.62 -19.44 -26.29
C LYS A 42 -8.37 -18.74 -27.64
N SER A 43 -9.32 -17.94 -28.12
CA SER A 43 -9.23 -17.19 -29.37
C SER A 43 -9.08 -15.68 -29.16
N GLY A 44 -8.82 -15.25 -27.91
CA GLY A 44 -8.60 -13.84 -27.59
C GLY A 44 -7.19 -13.38 -27.95
N LYS A 45 -7.04 -12.08 -28.17
CA LYS A 45 -5.73 -11.41 -28.24
C LYS A 45 -5.38 -10.86 -26.86
N ASP A 46 -4.10 -10.80 -26.55
CA ASP A 46 -3.63 -10.19 -25.31
C ASP A 46 -3.89 -8.68 -25.32
N ALA A 47 -4.28 -8.15 -24.17
CA ALA A 47 -4.49 -6.73 -24.00
C ALA A 47 -3.15 -6.01 -24.05
N VAL A 48 -3.06 -4.94 -24.82
CA VAL A 48 -1.84 -4.11 -24.92
C VAL A 48 -2.04 -2.86 -24.09
N ALA A 49 -1.03 -2.49 -23.29
CA ALA A 49 -1.03 -1.25 -22.53
C ALA A 49 -1.09 -0.04 -23.47
N LEU A 50 -1.99 0.89 -23.17
CA LEU A 50 -2.18 2.15 -23.88
C LEU A 50 -1.29 3.25 -23.27
N GLU A 51 -1.35 4.46 -23.80
CA GLU A 51 -0.69 5.62 -23.17
C GLU A 51 -1.39 6.06 -21.89
N ASP A 52 -0.64 6.60 -20.93
CA ASP A 52 -1.16 7.04 -19.62
C ASP A 52 -2.32 8.05 -19.71
N LYS A 53 -2.34 8.85 -20.78
CA LYS A 53 -3.38 9.88 -21.04
C LYS A 53 -4.70 9.29 -21.52
N GLU A 54 -4.67 8.11 -22.12
CA GLU A 54 -5.87 7.42 -22.62
C GLU A 54 -6.62 6.73 -21.49
N TYR A 55 -5.94 6.49 -20.36
CA TYR A 55 -6.56 5.95 -19.17
C TYR A 55 -7.33 7.04 -18.40
N PRO A 56 -8.48 6.71 -17.81
CA PRO A 56 -9.24 7.65 -16.99
C PRO A 56 -8.44 8.17 -15.79
N ASN A 57 -8.63 9.43 -15.43
CA ASN A 57 -7.92 10.08 -14.32
C ASN A 57 -8.08 9.35 -12.97
N TRP A 58 -9.23 8.70 -12.73
CA TRP A 58 -9.48 8.00 -11.46
C TRP A 58 -8.49 6.87 -11.19
N LEU A 59 -7.88 6.28 -12.22
CA LEU A 59 -6.92 5.18 -12.10
C LEU A 59 -5.71 5.58 -11.24
N TRP A 60 -5.25 6.81 -11.40
CA TRP A 60 -4.06 7.32 -10.75
C TRP A 60 -4.28 7.60 -9.25
N SER A 61 -5.51 7.92 -8.86
CA SER A 61 -5.86 8.20 -7.46
C SER A 61 -6.17 6.94 -6.62
N VAL A 62 -6.15 5.74 -7.21
CA VAL A 62 -6.57 4.49 -6.51
C VAL A 62 -5.62 4.12 -5.37
N LEU A 63 -4.32 4.36 -5.54
CA LEU A 63 -3.30 4.00 -4.55
C LEU A 63 -3.13 5.07 -3.46
N ASP A 64 -3.69 6.25 -3.68
CA ASP A 64 -3.60 7.35 -2.73
C ASP A 64 -4.61 7.11 -1.60
N SER A 65 -4.10 6.68 -0.44
CA SER A 65 -4.91 6.52 0.77
C SER A 65 -5.58 7.83 1.20
N ASP A 66 -4.98 8.94 0.82
CA ASP A 66 -5.37 10.28 1.22
C ASP A 66 -6.55 10.77 0.39
N HIS A 67 -6.66 10.37 -0.89
CA HIS A 67 -7.79 10.70 -1.76
C HIS A 67 -9.13 10.23 -1.17
N VAL A 68 -9.17 9.05 -0.54
CA VAL A 68 -10.39 8.54 0.13
C VAL A 68 -10.74 9.37 1.38
N VAL A 69 -9.74 9.92 2.06
CA VAL A 69 -9.93 10.76 3.24
C VAL A 69 -10.34 12.17 2.84
N GLU A 70 -9.75 12.72 1.78
CA GLU A 70 -10.06 14.04 1.23
C GLU A 70 -11.48 14.11 0.66
N HIS A 71 -11.90 13.16 -0.18
CA HIS A 71 -13.29 13.09 -0.67
C HIS A 71 -14.29 12.94 0.46
N ALA A 72 -13.94 12.19 1.49
CA ALA A 72 -14.79 12.07 2.66
C ALA A 72 -14.67 13.27 3.60
N ALA A 73 -13.65 14.13 3.45
CA ALA A 73 -13.45 15.28 4.30
C ALA A 73 -14.42 16.41 3.97
N GLU A 74 -14.84 16.50 2.70
CA GLU A 74 -15.85 17.44 2.21
C GLU A 74 -17.19 17.26 2.92
N ASP A 75 -17.56 16.02 3.27
CA ASP A 75 -18.80 15.68 3.98
C ASP A 75 -18.54 15.27 5.45
N PRO A 76 -18.94 16.06 6.46
CA PRO A 76 -18.75 15.72 7.87
C PRO A 76 -19.36 14.36 8.27
N GLU A 77 -20.48 13.99 7.67
CA GLU A 77 -21.13 12.68 7.87
C GLU A 77 -20.28 11.54 7.27
N GLY A 78 -19.73 11.73 6.07
CA GLY A 78 -18.84 10.78 5.40
C GLY A 78 -17.61 10.44 6.24
N GLN A 79 -16.99 11.45 6.86
CA GLN A 79 -15.87 11.23 7.79
C GLN A 79 -16.27 10.36 8.99
N ALA A 80 -17.42 10.63 9.60
CA ALA A 80 -17.90 9.89 10.77
C ALA A 80 -18.17 8.42 10.42
N LEU A 81 -18.79 8.16 9.27
CA LEU A 81 -19.05 6.80 8.77
C LEU A 81 -17.75 6.03 8.49
N LEU A 82 -16.76 6.67 7.86
CA LEU A 82 -15.45 6.04 7.62
C LEU A 82 -14.72 5.68 8.92
N LYS A 83 -14.70 6.61 9.89
CA LYS A 83 -14.10 6.37 11.22
C LYS A 83 -14.81 5.22 11.94
N ARG A 84 -16.16 5.20 11.92
CA ARG A 84 -16.96 4.12 12.49
C ARG A 84 -16.64 2.77 11.85
N ARG A 85 -16.61 2.70 10.51
CA ARG A 85 -16.26 1.49 9.76
C ARG A 85 -14.86 0.98 10.13
N LYS A 86 -13.88 1.89 10.24
CA LYS A 86 -12.51 1.55 10.66
C LYS A 86 -12.47 0.96 12.07
N ASN A 87 -13.20 1.55 13.02
CA ASN A 87 -13.27 1.10 14.40
C ASN A 87 -13.91 -0.29 14.52
N ILE A 88 -15.03 -0.53 13.82
CA ILE A 88 -15.71 -1.84 13.80
C ILE A 88 -14.76 -2.92 13.26
N ARG A 89 -14.07 -2.66 12.15
CA ARG A 89 -13.10 -3.61 11.57
C ARG A 89 -11.96 -3.92 12.56
N LYS A 90 -11.49 -2.94 13.33
CA LYS A 90 -10.45 -3.15 14.35
C LYS A 90 -10.96 -4.01 15.50
N ALA A 91 -12.13 -3.68 16.05
CA ALA A 91 -12.75 -4.44 17.14
C ALA A 91 -13.03 -5.89 16.73
N ASN A 92 -13.59 -6.12 15.53
CA ASN A 92 -13.86 -7.47 15.03
C ASN A 92 -12.58 -8.29 14.88
N ARG A 93 -11.50 -7.71 14.35
CA ARG A 93 -10.20 -8.40 14.27
C ARG A 93 -9.66 -8.76 15.65
N GLN A 94 -9.79 -7.88 16.64
CA GLN A 94 -9.36 -8.15 18.01
C GLN A 94 -10.19 -9.29 18.63
N ARG A 95 -11.51 -9.25 18.47
CA ARG A 95 -12.42 -10.29 18.96
C ARG A 95 -12.09 -11.66 18.36
N ILE A 96 -11.87 -11.73 17.04
CA ILE A 96 -11.50 -12.97 16.35
C ILE A 96 -10.16 -13.49 16.90
N LYS A 97 -9.15 -12.63 17.06
CA LYS A 97 -7.85 -13.01 17.62
C LYS A 97 -7.97 -13.53 19.05
N GLN A 98 -8.77 -12.89 19.90
CA GLN A 98 -9.02 -13.31 21.27
C GLN A 98 -9.73 -14.66 21.33
N ASN A 99 -10.78 -14.86 20.55
CA ASN A 99 -11.49 -16.13 20.49
C ASN A 99 -10.58 -17.26 20.01
N ASN A 100 -9.82 -17.03 18.95
CA ASN A 100 -8.88 -18.03 18.41
C ASN A 100 -7.78 -18.36 19.43
N PHE A 101 -7.32 -17.38 20.21
CA PHE A 101 -6.35 -17.60 21.29
C PHE A 101 -6.95 -18.44 22.42
N LEU A 102 -8.16 -18.12 22.88
CA LEU A 102 -8.84 -18.87 23.94
C LEU A 102 -9.20 -20.30 23.53
N SER A 103 -9.47 -20.54 22.24
CA SER A 103 -9.73 -21.91 21.74
C SER A 103 -8.48 -22.78 21.61
N GLN A 104 -7.28 -22.20 21.72
CA GLN A 104 -6.00 -22.92 21.63
C GLN A 104 -5.43 -23.28 23.02
N LEU A 105 -6.01 -22.77 24.09
CA LEU A 105 -5.70 -23.12 25.48
C LEU A 105 -6.55 -24.32 25.91
#